data_AF-A0A353HSY2-F1
#
_entry.id   AF-A0A353HSY2-F1
#
_cell.length_a   1.000
_cell.length_b   1.000
_cell.length_c   1.000
_cell.angle_alpha   90.00
_cell.angle_beta   90.00
_cell.angle_gamma   90.00
#
_symmetry.space_group_name_H-M   'P 1'
#
loop_
_entity.id
_entity.type
_entity.pdbx_description
1 polymer ?
#
loop_
_entity_poly.entity_id
_entity_poly.type
_entity_poly.pdbx_seq_one_letter_code
_entity_poly.pdbx_strand_id
1 'polypeptide(L)'
;MGDKSMHATTRRCLCSCALLLAPITGWCQGGVTVSGFIDAGIYRDIDSSWKIGPIQRSNLAFSGVEDLGKGMAFTFRLSTRFETDTGTIEESNKPLWHDEATIGISGTFGSLQVGRRMDALYANDWIFDPWNFYDRIASPAWDLWRYNFPSDPKANRGGTPDWGRLNNGIF
;
A
#
# COMPACT_ATOMS: atom_id res chain seq x y z
N MET A 1 41.26 29.25 -5.76
CA MET A 1 40.38 28.08 -5.61
C MET A 1 39.23 28.51 -4.71
N GLY A 2 38.02 28.55 -5.27
CA GLY A 2 36.87 29.21 -4.66
C GLY A 2 36.20 28.35 -3.59
N ASP A 3 36.10 28.90 -2.40
CA ASP A 3 35.18 28.46 -1.35
C ASP A 3 33.80 29.05 -1.66
N LYS A 4 32.81 28.18 -1.93
CA LYS A 4 31.40 28.56 -2.03
C LYS A 4 30.70 28.02 -0.79
N SER A 5 30.71 28.81 0.27
CA SER A 5 29.84 28.67 1.44
C SER A 5 28.37 28.68 1.00
N MET A 6 27.72 27.52 1.12
CA MET A 6 26.29 27.35 0.93
C MET A 6 25.54 27.98 2.11
N HIS A 7 24.91 29.13 1.87
CA HIS A 7 24.00 29.75 2.82
C HIS A 7 22.69 28.96 2.86
N ALA A 8 22.55 28.06 3.84
CA ALA A 8 21.28 27.41 4.16
C ALA A 8 20.30 28.47 4.69
N THR A 9 19.33 28.85 3.88
CA THR A 9 18.29 29.81 4.28
C THR A 9 17.17 29.07 5.01
N THR A 10 17.23 29.09 6.35
CA THR A 10 16.14 28.69 7.25
C THR A 10 14.89 29.51 6.94
N ARG A 11 13.77 28.87 6.58
CA ARG A 11 12.46 29.55 6.45
C ARG A 11 11.42 28.89 7.35
N ARG A 12 10.70 29.77 8.04
CA ARG A 12 10.03 29.57 9.33
C ARG A 12 8.70 28.80 9.21
N CYS A 13 8.49 27.93 10.19
CA CYS A 13 7.26 27.21 10.50
C CYS A 13 6.11 28.17 10.83
N LEU A 14 4.90 27.92 10.33
CA LEU A 14 3.67 28.49 10.87
C LEU A 14 2.60 27.39 10.97
N CYS A 15 2.38 26.89 12.19
CA CYS A 15 1.18 26.15 12.56
C CYS A 15 0.05 27.15 12.80
N SER A 16 -1.09 27.00 12.13
CA SER A 16 -2.35 27.64 12.54
C SER A 16 -3.53 26.70 12.29
N CYS A 17 -4.14 26.25 13.39
CA CYS A 17 -5.44 25.59 13.38
C CYS A 17 -6.52 26.58 12.91
N ALA A 18 -7.15 26.29 11.78
CA ALA A 18 -8.45 26.85 11.41
C ALA A 18 -9.18 25.87 10.48
N LEU A 19 -10.29 25.32 10.98
CA LEU A 19 -11.26 24.53 10.21
C LEU A 19 -11.93 25.43 9.16
N LEU A 20 -11.38 25.48 7.94
CA LEU A 20 -12.08 25.90 6.73
C LEU A 20 -11.49 25.13 5.54
N LEU A 21 -12.36 24.58 4.69
CA LEU A 21 -12.05 23.91 3.43
C LEU A 21 -11.37 24.86 2.42
N ALA A 22 -10.13 25.24 2.69
CA ALA A 22 -9.21 25.72 1.67
C ALA A 22 -8.41 24.51 1.18
N PRO A 23 -8.15 24.36 -0.14
CA PRO A 23 -7.15 23.41 -0.60
C PRO A 23 -5.83 23.84 0.03
N ILE A 24 -5.41 23.13 1.07
CA ILE A 24 -4.06 23.25 1.61
C ILE A 24 -3.19 22.78 0.45
N THR A 25 -2.62 23.73 -0.30
CA THR A 25 -1.48 23.44 -1.18
C THR A 25 -0.30 23.21 -0.25
N GLY A 26 -0.31 22.06 0.44
CA GLY A 26 0.84 21.52 1.12
C GLY A 26 1.81 21.11 0.03
N TRP A 27 2.87 21.90 -0.14
CA TRP A 27 3.99 21.47 -0.94
C TRP A 27 4.69 20.41 -0.10
N CYS A 28 4.45 19.14 -0.42
CA CYS A 28 5.14 18.03 0.21
C CYS A 28 6.65 18.30 0.08
N GLN A 29 7.29 18.71 1.18
CA GLN A 29 8.70 19.06 1.17
C GLN A 29 9.56 17.79 1.02
N GLY A 30 9.04 16.66 1.50
CA GLY A 30 9.50 15.32 1.12
C GLY A 30 8.88 14.92 -0.21
N GLY A 31 9.68 14.48 -1.18
CA GLY A 31 9.15 14.10 -2.50
C GLY A 31 8.15 12.93 -2.43
N VAL A 32 7.46 12.70 -3.56
CA VAL A 32 6.69 11.46 -3.76
C VAL A 32 7.64 10.36 -4.21
N THR A 33 7.62 9.24 -3.51
CA THR A 33 8.32 8.02 -3.91
C THR A 33 7.39 7.15 -4.73
N VAL A 34 7.78 6.87 -5.97
CA VAL A 34 7.16 5.85 -6.81
C VAL A 34 7.93 4.55 -6.63
N SER A 35 7.23 3.49 -6.24
CA SER A 35 7.81 2.18 -5.93
C SER A 35 6.89 1.07 -6.42
N GLY A 36 7.39 -0.16 -6.45
CA GLY A 36 6.64 -1.32 -6.90
C GLY A 36 7.57 -2.36 -7.49
N PHE A 37 6.97 -3.44 -8.00
CA PHE A 37 7.68 -4.45 -8.77
C PHE A 37 6.81 -4.95 -9.91
N ILE A 38 7.48 -5.46 -10.94
CA ILE A 38 6.87 -6.14 -12.07
C ILE A 38 7.39 -7.56 -12.07
N ASP A 39 6.48 -8.51 -11.96
CA ASP A 39 6.73 -9.93 -12.09
C ASP A 39 5.95 -10.49 -13.28
N ALA A 40 6.70 -10.91 -14.30
CA ALA A 40 6.17 -11.52 -15.50
C ALA A 40 6.89 -12.83 -15.77
N GLY A 41 6.17 -13.94 -15.60
CA GLY A 41 6.61 -15.28 -15.96
C GLY A 41 5.85 -15.81 -17.16
N ILE A 42 6.44 -16.79 -17.86
CA ILE A 42 5.75 -17.61 -18.85
C ILE A 42 5.59 -19.00 -18.25
N TYR A 43 4.36 -19.50 -18.21
CA TYR A 43 4.07 -20.82 -17.70
C TYR A 43 3.10 -21.55 -18.63
N ARG A 44 3.05 -22.87 -18.49
CA ARG A 44 2.09 -23.73 -19.18
C ARG A 44 1.05 -24.18 -18.17
N ASP A 45 -0.21 -23.82 -18.43
CA ASP A 45 -1.31 -24.09 -17.51
C ASP A 45 -1.89 -25.50 -17.69
N ILE A 46 -2.78 -25.92 -16.79
CA ILE A 46 -3.43 -27.24 -16.79
C ILE A 46 -4.24 -27.51 -18.06
N ASP A 47 -4.69 -26.46 -18.73
CA ASP A 47 -5.36 -26.49 -20.04
C ASP A 47 -4.38 -26.63 -21.22
N SER A 48 -3.08 -26.85 -20.94
CA SER A 48 -1.98 -26.95 -21.90
C SER A 48 -1.66 -25.68 -22.69
N SER A 49 -2.27 -24.54 -22.36
CA SER A 49 -1.98 -23.25 -22.99
C SER A 49 -0.77 -22.56 -22.37
N TRP A 50 -0.07 -21.76 -23.17
CA TRP A 50 0.98 -20.85 -22.69
C TRP A 50 0.32 -19.57 -22.17
N LYS A 51 0.62 -19.21 -20.93
CA LYS A 51 0.13 -17.99 -20.30
C LYS A 51 1.30 -17.14 -19.83
N ILE A 52 1.12 -15.83 -19.90
CA ILE A 52 1.97 -14.87 -19.22
C ILE A 52 1.29 -14.58 -17.89
N GLY A 53 2.04 -14.63 -16.79
CA GLY A 53 1.50 -14.23 -15.51
C GLY A 53 2.53 -14.19 -14.40
N PRO A 54 2.21 -13.48 -13.31
CA PRO A 54 3.08 -13.36 -12.16
C PRO A 54 3.17 -14.66 -11.34
N ILE A 55 4.28 -14.82 -10.60
CA ILE A 55 4.36 -15.63 -9.38
C ILE A 55 3.83 -14.81 -8.20
N GLN A 56 4.22 -13.54 -8.13
CA GLN A 56 3.82 -12.52 -7.17
C GLN A 56 3.07 -11.38 -7.89
N ARG A 57 1.93 -10.95 -7.35
CA ARG A 57 1.08 -9.91 -7.96
C ARG A 57 1.82 -8.58 -8.13
N SER A 58 2.14 -8.22 -9.36
CA SER A 58 2.77 -6.93 -9.71
C SER A 58 2.03 -5.74 -9.12
N ASN A 59 2.77 -4.74 -8.66
CA ASN A 59 2.19 -3.57 -8.05
C ASN A 59 2.92 -2.27 -8.39
N LEU A 60 2.16 -1.18 -8.25
CA LEU A 60 2.64 0.19 -8.33
C LEU A 60 2.15 0.93 -7.09
N ALA A 61 3.04 1.68 -6.47
CA ALA A 61 2.79 2.41 -5.23
C ALA A 61 3.38 3.82 -5.27
N PHE A 62 2.58 4.77 -4.81
CA PHE A 62 2.97 6.14 -4.52
C PHE A 62 2.96 6.31 -3.01
N SER A 63 4.05 6.81 -2.45
CA SER A 63 4.14 7.08 -1.01
C SER A 63 4.88 8.37 -0.76
N GLY A 64 4.64 8.96 0.40
CA GLY A 64 5.33 10.17 0.81
C GLY A 64 5.36 10.32 2.31
N VAL A 65 6.37 11.06 2.78
CA VAL A 65 6.56 11.41 4.17
C VAL A 65 6.84 12.91 4.23
N GLU A 66 6.10 13.62 5.06
CA GLU A 66 6.25 15.05 5.27
C GLU A 66 6.56 15.32 6.74
N ASP A 67 7.70 15.95 7.01
CA ASP A 67 8.08 16.35 8.37
C ASP A 67 7.14 17.46 8.87
N LEU A 68 6.42 17.20 9.96
CA LEU A 68 5.53 18.16 10.62
C LEU A 68 6.28 18.97 11.69
N GLY A 69 7.56 18.68 11.89
CA GLY A 69 8.40 19.20 12.96
C GLY A 69 8.20 18.46 14.27
N LYS A 70 9.06 18.78 15.25
CA LYS A 70 9.01 18.23 16.61
C LYS A 70 9.06 16.69 16.68
N GLY A 71 9.67 16.06 15.69
CA GLY A 71 9.79 14.60 15.61
C GLY A 71 8.52 13.88 15.17
N MET A 72 7.59 14.60 14.53
CA MET A 72 6.39 14.03 13.91
C MET A 72 6.47 14.11 12.39
N ALA A 73 5.89 13.12 11.70
CA ALA A 73 5.76 13.17 10.25
C ALA A 73 4.38 12.68 9.79
N PHE A 74 3.81 13.36 8.80
CA PHE A 74 2.67 12.88 8.04
C PHE A 74 3.13 11.84 7.02
N THR A 75 2.33 10.81 6.80
CA THR A 75 2.63 9.71 5.86
C THR A 75 1.42 9.41 4.99
N PHE A 76 1.63 9.10 3.71
CA PHE A 76 0.60 8.50 2.87
C PHE A 76 1.17 7.37 2.03
N ARG A 77 0.29 6.42 1.64
CA ARG A 77 0.59 5.36 0.69
C ARG A 77 -0.66 5.01 -0.11
N LEU A 78 -0.51 5.02 -1.43
CA LEU A 78 -1.50 4.58 -2.40
C LEU A 78 -0.83 3.50 -3.26
N SER A 79 -1.35 2.27 -3.24
CA SER A 79 -0.81 1.17 -4.03
C SER A 79 -1.93 0.38 -4.71
N THR A 80 -1.65 -0.07 -5.92
CA THR A 80 -2.57 -0.85 -6.74
C THR A 80 -1.82 -2.02 -7.36
N ARG A 81 -2.53 -3.13 -7.56
CA ARG A 81 -2.03 -4.29 -8.29
C ARG A 81 -2.58 -4.31 -9.70
N PHE A 82 -1.82 -4.87 -10.63
CA PHE A 82 -2.19 -4.97 -12.03
C PHE A 82 -1.70 -6.30 -12.63
N GLU A 83 -2.41 -6.78 -13.65
CA GLU A 83 -2.02 -7.94 -14.43
C GLU A 83 -0.95 -7.54 -15.45
N THR A 84 0.15 -8.27 -15.51
CA THR A 84 1.31 -7.91 -16.35
C THR A 84 1.12 -8.17 -17.84
N ASP A 85 0.19 -9.04 -18.21
CA ASP A 85 -0.11 -9.39 -19.59
C ASP A 85 -1.03 -8.36 -20.28
N THR A 86 -2.02 -7.84 -19.54
CA THR A 86 -3.06 -6.93 -20.04
C THR A 86 -2.89 -5.50 -19.55
N GLY A 87 -2.13 -5.28 -18.47
CA GLY A 87 -1.99 -3.98 -17.81
C GLY A 87 -3.24 -3.52 -17.05
N THR A 88 -4.28 -4.35 -16.96
CA THR A 88 -5.50 -4.00 -16.24
C THR A 88 -5.30 -4.14 -14.73
N ILE A 89 -6.13 -3.44 -13.94
CA ILE A 89 -6.18 -3.64 -12.49
C ILE A 89 -6.45 -5.12 -12.20
N GLU A 90 -5.74 -5.67 -11.20
CA GLU A 90 -5.91 -7.05 -10.73
C GLU A 90 -7.38 -7.30 -10.39
N GLU A 91 -7.97 -8.35 -10.98
CA GLU A 91 -9.40 -8.65 -10.93
C GLU A 91 -10.25 -7.42 -11.27
N SER A 92 -10.64 -7.27 -12.55
CA SER A 92 -11.22 -6.06 -13.16
C SER A 92 -12.42 -5.40 -12.43
N ASN A 93 -12.95 -6.02 -11.38
CA ASN A 93 -14.01 -5.51 -10.52
C ASN A 93 -13.48 -4.73 -9.29
N LYS A 94 -12.16 -4.78 -9.00
CA LYS A 94 -11.55 -4.08 -7.86
C LYS A 94 -11.38 -2.58 -8.16
N PRO A 95 -11.58 -1.71 -7.15
CA PRO A 95 -11.34 -0.27 -7.33
C PRO A 95 -9.85 0.03 -7.50
N LEU A 96 -9.53 1.17 -8.09
CA LEU A 96 -8.17 1.69 -8.10
C LEU A 96 -7.67 1.91 -6.66
N TRP A 97 -6.40 1.58 -6.40
CA TRP A 97 -5.76 1.62 -5.07
C TRP A 97 -6.26 0.56 -4.08
N HIS A 98 -6.74 -0.58 -4.57
CA HIS A 98 -7.23 -1.66 -3.70
C HIS A 98 -6.14 -2.38 -2.90
N ASP A 99 -4.86 -2.22 -3.23
CA ASP A 99 -3.77 -2.89 -2.51
C ASP A 99 -3.50 -2.20 -1.17
N GLU A 100 -3.37 -0.87 -1.17
CA GLU A 100 -3.32 -0.04 0.04
C GLU A 100 -3.72 1.40 -0.28
N ALA A 101 -4.51 2.01 0.58
CA ALA A 101 -4.86 3.42 0.51
C ALA A 101 -4.93 3.99 1.93
N THR A 102 -3.81 4.49 2.43
CA THR A 102 -3.67 4.97 3.81
C THR A 102 -3.07 6.36 3.89
N ILE A 103 -3.51 7.10 4.90
CA ILE A 103 -2.87 8.31 5.41
C ILE A 103 -2.60 8.13 6.90
N GLY A 104 -1.62 8.85 7.46
CA GLY A 104 -1.28 8.70 8.86
C GLY A 104 -0.31 9.73 9.39
N ILE A 105 -0.04 9.62 10.70
CA ILE A 105 0.94 10.41 11.43
C ILE A 105 1.86 9.45 12.18
N SER A 106 3.14 9.73 12.15
CA SER A 106 4.18 9.02 12.89
C SER A 106 4.92 9.94 13.85
N GLY A 107 5.48 9.39 14.92
CA GLY A 107 6.27 10.11 15.90
C GLY A 107 6.81 9.20 17.00
N THR A 108 7.16 9.75 18.16
CA THR A 108 7.66 8.97 19.30
C THR A 108 6.65 7.97 19.88
N PHE A 109 5.36 8.17 19.58
CA PHE A 109 4.28 7.26 19.95
C PHE A 109 4.13 6.07 18.98
N GLY A 110 4.97 5.96 17.94
CA GLY A 110 4.83 5.00 16.86
C GLY A 110 4.15 5.62 15.64
N SER A 111 3.27 4.85 14.98
CA SER A 111 2.51 5.31 13.81
C SER A 111 1.03 5.02 13.99
N LEU A 112 0.20 5.98 13.59
CA LEU A 112 -1.25 5.82 13.47
C LEU A 112 -1.64 6.08 12.02
N GLN A 113 -2.28 5.10 11.39
CA GLN A 113 -2.74 5.19 10.01
C GLN A 113 -4.24 4.92 9.94
N VAL A 114 -4.90 5.53 8.96
CA VAL A 114 -6.31 5.28 8.66
C VAL A 114 -6.49 5.05 7.17
N GLY A 115 -7.45 4.19 6.82
CA GLY A 115 -7.80 3.92 5.43
C GLY A 115 -7.94 2.43 5.14
N ARG A 116 -7.39 1.99 4.01
CA ARG A 116 -7.41 0.59 3.56
C ARG A 116 -6.01 0.01 3.59
N ARG A 117 -5.80 -1.04 4.37
CA ARG A 117 -4.52 -1.77 4.45
C ARG A 117 -4.77 -3.23 4.81
N MET A 118 -3.74 -4.05 4.64
CA MET A 118 -3.74 -5.41 5.18
C MET A 118 -4.00 -5.39 6.68
N ASP A 119 -4.79 -6.34 7.16
CA ASP A 119 -4.97 -6.51 8.59
C ASP A 119 -3.70 -7.04 9.27
N ALA A 120 -3.71 -7.09 10.60
CA ALA A 120 -2.55 -7.52 11.37
C ALA A 120 -2.17 -8.99 11.14
N LEU A 121 -3.11 -9.87 10.79
CA LEU A 121 -2.83 -11.28 10.55
C LEU A 121 -2.17 -11.46 9.18
N TYR A 122 -2.81 -10.93 8.14
CA TYR A 122 -2.34 -11.00 6.75
C TYR A 122 -1.05 -10.22 6.50
N ALA A 123 -0.78 -9.20 7.33
CA ALA A 123 0.50 -8.49 7.30
C ALA A 123 1.65 -9.26 7.97
N ASN A 124 1.41 -10.40 8.63
CA ASN A 124 2.43 -11.16 9.37
C ASN A 124 2.50 -12.65 8.99
N ASP A 125 1.47 -13.21 8.36
CA ASP A 125 1.41 -14.64 8.04
C ASP A 125 2.48 -15.12 7.03
N TRP A 126 2.92 -14.28 6.10
CA TRP A 126 4.04 -14.50 5.18
C TRP A 126 5.33 -15.01 5.86
N ILE A 127 5.58 -14.67 7.12
CA ILE A 127 6.76 -15.14 7.87
C ILE A 127 6.68 -16.65 8.17
N PHE A 128 5.48 -17.21 8.21
CA PHE A 128 5.23 -18.62 8.53
C PHE A 128 5.05 -19.49 7.29
N ASP A 129 5.02 -18.90 6.09
CA ASP A 129 4.88 -19.61 4.82
C ASP A 129 6.22 -19.68 4.06
N PRO A 130 6.81 -20.87 3.85
CA PRO A 130 8.07 -21.01 3.12
C PRO A 130 7.99 -20.55 1.65
N TRP A 131 6.78 -20.37 1.11
CA TRP A 131 6.53 -19.91 -0.26
C TRP A 131 6.05 -18.46 -0.33
N ASN A 132 6.24 -17.66 0.73
CA ASN A 132 5.92 -16.23 0.77
C ASN A 132 4.50 -15.89 0.26
N PHE A 133 3.52 -16.75 0.53
CA PHE A 133 2.12 -16.55 0.16
C PHE A 133 1.83 -16.46 -1.35
N TYR A 134 2.72 -16.98 -2.21
CA TYR A 134 2.44 -17.05 -3.64
C TYR A 134 1.29 -18.02 -3.92
N ASP A 135 0.14 -17.46 -4.29
CA ASP A 135 -1.11 -18.15 -4.61
C ASP A 135 -1.00 -19.10 -5.79
N ARG A 136 -0.01 -18.87 -6.65
CA ARG A 136 0.13 -19.56 -7.94
C ARG A 136 1.18 -20.68 -7.96
N ILE A 137 1.91 -20.91 -6.85
CA ILE A 137 2.93 -21.97 -6.77
C ILE A 137 2.55 -23.07 -5.79
N ALA A 138 2.47 -22.78 -4.49
CA ALA A 138 2.29 -23.82 -3.47
C ALA A 138 2.04 -23.27 -2.04
N SER A 139 1.39 -22.11 -1.88
CA SER A 139 1.16 -21.55 -0.54
C SER A 139 0.03 -22.29 0.20
N PRO A 140 0.29 -22.93 1.36
CA PRO A 140 -0.76 -23.54 2.18
C PRO A 140 -1.64 -22.51 2.89
N ALA A 141 -1.20 -21.24 2.94
CA ALA A 141 -1.83 -20.21 3.75
C ALA A 141 -3.25 -19.85 3.24
N TRP A 142 -3.48 -19.94 1.92
CA TRP A 142 -4.79 -19.69 1.32
C TRP A 142 -5.86 -20.67 1.80
N ASP A 143 -5.50 -21.96 1.89
CA ASP A 143 -6.45 -23.02 2.19
C ASP A 143 -6.57 -23.33 3.69
N LEU A 144 -5.48 -23.18 4.45
CA LEU A 144 -5.44 -23.60 5.86
C LEU A 144 -5.66 -22.45 6.84
N TRP A 145 -5.17 -21.24 6.55
CA TRP A 145 -5.11 -20.17 7.55
C TRP A 145 -6.13 -19.06 7.30
N ARG A 146 -6.43 -18.80 6.03
CA ARG A 146 -7.24 -17.65 5.60
C ARG A 146 -8.72 -17.99 5.41
N TYR A 147 -9.06 -19.25 5.15
CA TYR A 147 -10.40 -19.69 4.78
C TYR A 147 -11.53 -19.29 5.78
N ASN A 148 -11.23 -19.21 7.08
CA ASN A 148 -12.23 -18.92 8.12
C ASN A 148 -12.15 -17.51 8.71
N PHE A 149 -11.29 -16.63 8.18
CA PHE A 149 -11.08 -15.30 8.73
C PHE A 149 -11.20 -14.19 7.68
N PRO A 150 -12.42 -13.72 7.36
CA PRO A 150 -12.58 -12.51 6.58
C PRO A 150 -12.24 -11.29 7.44
N SER A 151 -11.29 -10.48 6.97
CA SER A 151 -10.87 -9.24 7.63
C SER A 151 -12.02 -8.25 7.74
N ASP A 152 -12.81 -8.13 6.66
CA ASP A 152 -14.02 -7.33 6.61
C ASP A 152 -15.20 -8.23 6.18
N PRO A 153 -15.89 -8.88 7.13
CA PRO A 153 -16.99 -9.81 6.83
C PRO A 153 -18.19 -9.15 6.15
N LYS A 154 -18.26 -7.82 6.09
CA LYS A 154 -19.42 -7.05 5.62
C LYS A 154 -19.08 -6.12 4.44
N ALA A 155 -17.98 -6.35 3.73
CA ALA A 155 -17.34 -5.30 2.93
C ALA A 155 -18.29 -4.51 2.00
N ASN A 156 -18.01 -3.21 1.97
CA ASN A 156 -18.83 -2.04 1.58
C ASN A 156 -19.46 -1.99 0.16
N ARG A 157 -19.55 -3.09 -0.58
CA ARG A 157 -20.24 -3.15 -1.90
C ARG A 157 -20.80 -4.56 -2.18
N GLY A 158 -21.94 -4.89 -1.57
CA GLY A 158 -22.75 -6.05 -2.02
C GLY A 158 -22.67 -7.32 -1.18
N GLY A 159 -22.12 -7.26 0.04
CA GLY A 159 -22.24 -8.36 1.01
C GLY A 159 -21.20 -9.49 0.84
N THR A 160 -20.20 -9.30 -0.02
CA THR A 160 -19.07 -10.23 -0.15
C THR A 160 -17.98 -9.85 0.84
N PRO A 161 -17.43 -10.78 1.63
CA PRO A 161 -16.32 -10.48 2.54
C PRO A 161 -15.06 -10.02 1.80
N ASP A 162 -14.32 -9.06 2.36
CA ASP A 162 -12.95 -8.74 1.93
C ASP A 162 -11.97 -9.55 2.76
N TRP A 163 -11.05 -10.21 2.07
CA TRP A 163 -10.08 -11.12 2.66
C TRP A 163 -8.71 -10.46 2.71
N GLY A 164 -8.18 -10.38 3.92
CA GLY A 164 -6.85 -9.86 4.19
C GLY A 164 -6.70 -8.37 4.31
N ARG A 165 -7.78 -7.60 4.13
CA ARG A 165 -7.74 -6.15 4.17
C ARG A 165 -8.94 -5.59 4.91
N LEU A 166 -8.68 -4.58 5.73
CA LEU A 166 -9.72 -3.77 6.35
C LEU A 166 -9.99 -2.55 5.49
N ASN A 167 -11.27 -2.27 5.24
CA ASN A 167 -11.74 -1.02 4.67
C ASN A 167 -12.00 0.00 5.77
N ASN A 168 -11.54 1.23 5.58
CA ASN A 168 -11.74 2.33 6.56
C ASN A 168 -11.27 1.95 7.98
N GLY A 169 -10.20 1.15 8.06
CA GLY A 169 -9.59 0.71 9.30
C GLY A 169 -8.71 1.79 9.94
N ILE A 170 -8.35 1.53 11.19
CA ILE A 170 -7.34 2.26 11.97
C ILE A 170 -6.22 1.26 12.26
N PHE A 171 -4.98 1.61 11.94
CA PHE A 171 -3.79 0.76 12.02
C PHE A 171 -2.67 1.43 12.80
#